data_AF-A0A8J3DF72-F1
#
_entry.id   AF-A0A8J3DF72-F1
#
_cell.length_a   1.000
_cell.length_b   1.000
_cell.length_c   1.000
_cell.angle_alpha   90.00
_cell.angle_beta   90.00
_cell.angle_gamma   90.00
#
_symmetry.space_group_name_H-M   'P 1'
#
loop_
_entity.id
_entity.type
_entity.pdbx_description
1 polymer ?
#
loop_
_entity_poly.entity_id
_entity_poly.type
_entity_poly.pdbx_seq_one_letter_code
_entity_poly.pdbx_strand_id
1 'polypeptide(L)'
;MTPKIDINNVIAVASTNAEQRQAAFEAVKQIAAEFGDKVQVGEDRVLFHCEWEPPFKALKKLSKEMPDVSFTLWADAFQKSHWICKVEYLEGKGEEQTLSRIDDDFPGIFKEIFGIEEPSWQKKQTASFQAWFPSAQ
;
A
#
# COMPACT_ATOMS: atom_id res chain seq x y z
N MET A 1 12.08 -1.34 -23.13
CA MET A 1 11.92 -0.67 -21.82
C MET A 1 10.52 -0.95 -21.36
N THR A 2 10.37 -1.68 -20.25
CA THR A 2 9.07 -1.86 -19.62
C THR A 2 8.75 -0.57 -18.86
N PRO A 3 7.58 0.05 -19.07
CA PRO A 3 7.23 1.28 -18.35
C PRO A 3 7.24 0.99 -16.85
N LYS A 4 8.00 1.79 -16.10
CA LYS A 4 7.95 1.79 -14.64
C LYS A 4 6.57 2.28 -14.22
N ILE A 5 5.86 1.47 -13.45
CA ILE A 5 4.59 1.87 -12.83
C ILE A 5 4.93 2.30 -11.41
N ASP A 6 4.66 3.56 -11.12
CA ASP A 6 4.79 4.13 -9.79
C ASP A 6 3.58 3.70 -8.95
N ILE A 7 3.85 2.99 -7.84
CA ILE A 7 2.81 2.40 -6.99
C ILE A 7 2.98 2.91 -5.56
N ASN A 8 1.91 3.43 -4.96
CA ASN A 8 1.89 3.71 -3.52
C ASN A 8 1.12 2.61 -2.82
N ASN A 9 1.73 2.10 -1.76
CA ASN A 9 1.21 0.98 -1.01
C ASN A 9 0.93 1.43 0.42
N VAL A 10 -0.14 0.88 0.99
CA VAL A 10 -0.43 0.96 2.42
C VAL A 10 -0.70 -0.45 2.90
N ILE A 11 0.00 -0.89 3.94
CA ILE A 11 -0.31 -2.16 4.62
C ILE A 11 -0.78 -1.83 6.03
N ALA A 12 -2.01 -2.17 6.36
CA ALA A 12 -2.53 -2.14 7.73
C ALA A 12 -2.46 -3.53 8.37
N VAL A 13 -2.22 -3.53 9.68
CA VAL A 13 -2.13 -4.74 10.50
C VAL A 13 -3.15 -4.66 11.63
N ALA A 14 -4.03 -5.66 11.72
CA ALA A 14 -4.99 -5.78 12.81
C ALA A 14 -4.92 -7.18 13.42
N SER A 15 -5.00 -7.26 14.75
CA SER A 15 -5.15 -8.52 15.47
C SER A 15 -5.74 -8.25 16.85
N THR A 16 -6.48 -9.21 17.37
CA THR A 16 -6.96 -9.20 18.76
C THR A 16 -5.85 -9.46 19.78
N ASN A 17 -4.70 -10.02 19.33
CA ASN A 17 -3.52 -10.26 20.16
C ASN A 17 -2.45 -9.18 19.92
N ALA A 18 -2.14 -8.41 20.96
CA ALA A 18 -1.20 -7.28 20.87
C ALA A 18 0.25 -7.70 20.55
N GLU A 19 0.72 -8.85 21.04
CA GLU A 19 2.08 -9.34 20.77
C GLU A 19 2.21 -9.79 19.31
N GLN A 20 1.23 -10.55 18.81
CA GLN A 20 1.19 -10.94 17.40
C GLN A 20 1.04 -9.73 16.48
N ARG A 21 0.22 -8.74 16.87
CA ARG A 21 0.09 -7.48 16.13
C ARG A 21 1.43 -6.75 16.00
N GLN A 22 2.20 -6.65 17.09
CA GLN A 22 3.50 -5.98 17.06
C GLN A 22 4.50 -6.74 16.19
N ALA A 23 4.57 -8.07 16.32
CA ALA A 23 5.46 -8.89 15.51
C ALA A 23 5.14 -8.79 14.01
N ALA A 24 3.85 -8.82 13.67
CA ALA A 24 3.36 -8.61 12.31
C ALA A 24 3.69 -7.21 11.79
N PHE A 25 3.56 -6.19 12.63
CA PHE A 25 3.88 -4.82 12.24
C PHE A 25 5.36 -4.63 11.91
N GLU A 26 6.26 -5.22 12.69
CA GLU A 26 7.70 -5.21 12.38
C GLU A 26 8.02 -5.97 11.08
N ALA A 27 7.36 -7.10 10.82
CA ALA A 27 7.52 -7.84 9.56
C ALA A 27 7.04 -7.01 8.35
N VAL A 28 5.93 -6.29 8.49
CA VAL A 28 5.43 -5.37 7.46
C VAL A 28 6.40 -4.22 7.19
N LYS A 29 7.06 -3.67 8.22
CA LYS A 29 8.12 -2.66 8.03
C LYS A 29 9.29 -3.21 7.21
N GLN A 30 9.68 -4.46 7.44
CA GLN A 30 10.74 -5.12 6.67
C GLN A 30 10.32 -5.29 5.21
N ILE A 31 9.10 -5.77 4.95
CA ILE A 31 8.54 -5.86 3.59
C ILE A 31 8.57 -4.50 2.89
N ALA A 32 8.14 -3.44 3.57
CA ALA A 32 8.14 -2.08 3.01
C ALA A 32 9.55 -1.60 2.66
N ALA A 33 10.56 -1.90 3.49
CA ALA A 33 11.95 -1.54 3.25
C ALA A 33 12.61 -2.38 2.13
N GLU A 34 12.17 -3.62 1.92
CA GLU A 34 12.68 -4.49 0.85
C GLU A 34 12.09 -4.14 -0.52
N PHE A 35 10.80 -3.82 -0.56
CA PHE A 35 10.07 -3.60 -1.81
C PHE A 35 10.04 -2.15 -2.27
N GLY A 36 10.30 -1.20 -1.38
CA GLY A 36 10.02 0.19 -1.66
C GLY A 36 10.99 1.21 -1.08
N ASP A 37 10.73 2.45 -1.45
CA ASP A 37 11.33 3.64 -0.87
C ASP A 37 10.25 4.49 -0.16
N LYS A 38 10.68 5.63 0.41
CA LYS A 38 9.80 6.59 1.08
C LYS A 38 8.90 5.97 2.15
N VAL A 39 9.43 4.98 2.88
CA VAL A 39 8.70 4.27 3.93
C VAL A 39 8.28 5.24 5.04
N GLN A 40 6.99 5.26 5.35
CA GLN A 40 6.40 5.99 6.46
C GLN A 40 5.65 5.03 7.37
N VAL A 41 5.87 5.17 8.67
CA VAL A 41 5.31 4.28 9.70
C VAL A 41 4.28 5.06 10.50
N GLY A 42 3.04 4.60 10.47
CA GLY A 42 1.97 5.05 11.35
C GLY A 42 1.83 4.16 12.58
N GLU A 43 0.71 4.28 13.30
CA GLU A 43 0.44 3.47 14.50
C GLU A 43 0.14 2.00 14.15
N ASP A 44 -0.64 1.76 13.10
CA ASP A 44 -1.17 0.45 12.68
C ASP A 44 -0.91 0.15 11.20
N ARG A 45 -0.21 1.05 10.51
CA ARG A 45 -0.02 0.99 9.05
C ARG A 45 1.38 1.41 8.62
N VAL A 46 1.83 0.85 7.51
CA VAL A 46 3.07 1.23 6.84
C VAL A 46 2.75 1.65 5.42
N LEU A 47 3.20 2.84 5.04
CA LEU A 47 3.07 3.39 3.69
C LEU A 47 4.44 3.34 3.03
N PHE A 48 4.51 2.94 1.77
CA PHE A 48 5.74 2.94 1.01
C PHE A 48 5.47 3.00 -0.48
N HIS A 49 6.45 3.46 -1.23
CA HIS A 49 6.40 3.54 -2.68
C HIS A 49 7.21 2.40 -3.29
N CYS A 50 6.69 1.71 -4.30
CA CYS A 50 7.47 0.76 -5.08
C CYS A 50 7.31 1.00 -6.58
N GLU A 51 8.31 0.55 -7.33
CA GLU A 51 8.20 0.41 -8.77
C GLU A 51 7.65 -0.99 -9.08
N TRP A 52 6.83 -1.10 -10.13
CA TRP A 52 6.44 -2.35 -10.79
C TRP A 52 5.28 -3.14 -10.19
N GLU A 53 5.44 -3.75 -9.01
CA GLU A 53 4.38 -4.59 -8.41
C GLU A 53 4.25 -4.38 -6.88
N PRO A 54 3.01 -4.37 -6.34
CA PRO A 54 2.78 -4.41 -4.90
C PRO A 54 3.33 -5.72 -4.29
N PRO A 55 3.67 -5.77 -2.99
CA PRO A 55 4.28 -6.94 -2.35
C PRO A 55 3.27 -8.06 -2.03
N PHE A 56 2.35 -8.37 -2.95
CA PHE A 56 1.31 -9.38 -2.76
C PHE A 56 1.86 -10.73 -2.31
N LYS A 57 2.97 -11.18 -2.91
CA LYS A 57 3.58 -12.49 -2.61
C LYS A 57 4.18 -12.52 -1.20
N ALA A 58 4.85 -11.45 -0.80
CA ALA A 58 5.46 -11.35 0.52
C ALA A 58 4.38 -11.28 1.60
N LEU A 59 3.35 -10.46 1.39
CA LEU A 59 2.25 -10.32 2.34
C LEU A 59 1.42 -11.61 2.48
N LYS A 60 1.15 -12.31 1.36
CA LYS A 60 0.51 -13.64 1.36
C LYS A 60 1.32 -14.69 2.11
N LYS A 61 2.65 -14.62 2.06
CA LYS A 61 3.50 -15.54 2.82
C LYS A 61 3.39 -15.23 4.31
N LEU A 62 3.52 -13.95 4.68
CA LEU A 62 3.39 -13.49 6.06
C LEU A 62 2.03 -13.86 6.67
N SER A 63 0.93 -13.72 5.92
CA SER A 63 -0.41 -14.07 6.39
C SER A 63 -0.59 -15.56 6.70
N LYS A 64 0.21 -16.44 6.08
CA LYS A 64 0.21 -17.88 6.39
C LYS A 64 1.03 -18.21 7.65
N GLU A 65 2.07 -17.42 7.91
CA GLU A 65 2.90 -17.55 9.10
C GLU A 65 2.21 -16.97 10.34
N MET A 66 1.32 -16.00 10.14
CA MET A 66 0.58 -15.31 11.19
C MET A 66 -0.95 -15.43 10.96
N PRO A 67 -1.54 -16.62 11.15
CA PRO A 67 -2.96 -16.85 10.83
C PRO A 67 -3.94 -16.10 11.74
N ASP A 68 -3.49 -15.60 12.90
CA ASP A 68 -4.29 -14.83 13.86
C ASP A 68 -4.17 -13.31 13.63
N VAL A 69 -3.58 -12.90 12.50
CA VAL A 69 -3.38 -11.49 12.14
C VAL A 69 -4.06 -11.22 10.82
N SER A 70 -4.82 -10.13 10.80
CA SER A 70 -5.37 -9.56 9.58
C SER A 70 -4.40 -8.59 8.94
N PHE A 71 -4.17 -8.76 7.64
CA PHE A 71 -3.39 -7.84 6.82
C PHE A 71 -4.26 -7.27 5.72
N THR A 72 -4.24 -5.94 5.58
CA THR A 72 -4.90 -5.27 4.47
C THR A 72 -3.88 -4.48 3.67
N LEU A 73 -3.70 -4.82 2.40
CA LEU A 73 -2.86 -4.09 1.45
C LEU A 73 -3.75 -3.27 0.53
N TRP A 74 -3.49 -1.97 0.47
CA TRP A 74 -3.96 -1.10 -0.59
C TRP A 74 -2.79 -0.70 -1.49
N ALA A 75 -2.99 -0.73 -2.79
CA ALA A 75 -2.01 -0.29 -3.77
C ALA A 75 -2.68 0.56 -4.85
N ASP A 76 -2.15 1.74 -5.15
CA ASP A 76 -2.58 2.56 -6.29
C ASP A 76 -1.52 2.54 -7.39
N ALA A 77 -1.93 2.60 -8.66
CA ALA A 77 -1.01 2.68 -9.79
C ALA A 77 -1.48 3.75 -10.77
N PHE A 78 -0.71 4.84 -10.83
CA PHE A 78 -1.14 6.08 -11.47
C PHE A 78 -0.88 6.17 -12.98
N GLN A 79 0.00 5.34 -13.56
CA GLN A 79 0.33 5.50 -14.97
C GLN A 79 -0.60 4.70 -15.90
N LYS A 80 -1.57 5.43 -16.49
CA LYS A 80 -2.42 5.12 -17.67
C LYS A 80 -3.79 4.48 -17.46
N SER A 81 -4.12 3.88 -16.31
CA SER A 81 -5.43 3.23 -16.13
C SER A 81 -5.98 3.22 -14.71
N HIS A 82 -5.51 4.13 -13.83
CA HIS A 82 -5.96 4.35 -12.43
C HIS A 82 -6.55 3.11 -11.76
N TRP A 83 -5.72 2.12 -11.45
CA TRP A 83 -6.19 0.95 -10.70
C TRP A 83 -5.81 1.09 -9.23
N ILE A 84 -6.78 0.82 -8.36
CA ILE A 84 -6.58 0.60 -6.93
C ILE A 84 -6.77 -0.90 -6.69
N CYS A 85 -5.87 -1.51 -5.96
CA CYS A 85 -6.03 -2.87 -5.49
C CYS A 85 -6.20 -2.84 -3.97
N LYS A 86 -7.20 -3.57 -3.45
CA LYS A 86 -7.31 -3.91 -2.03
C LYS A 86 -7.19 -5.42 -1.89
N VAL A 87 -6.32 -5.88 -1.02
CA VAL A 87 -6.20 -7.31 -0.67
C VAL A 87 -6.32 -7.46 0.82
N GLU A 88 -7.22 -8.34 1.24
CA GLU A 88 -7.46 -8.65 2.65
C GLU A 88 -7.10 -10.12 2.92
N TYR A 89 -6.22 -10.30 3.90
CA TYR A 89 -5.89 -11.59 4.49
C TYR A 89 -6.48 -11.60 5.90
N LEU A 90 -7.63 -12.24 6.07
CA LEU A 90 -8.37 -12.25 7.34
C LEU A 90 -8.03 -13.48 8.18
N GLU A 91 -7.92 -13.31 9.50
CA GLU A 91 -7.58 -14.30 10.54
C GLU A 91 -8.04 -15.75 10.20
N GLY A 92 -7.22 -16.51 9.46
CA GLY A 92 -7.51 -17.88 9.04
C GLY A 92 -8.68 -18.10 8.07
N LYS A 93 -9.36 -17.06 7.57
CA LYS A 93 -10.59 -17.19 6.75
C LYS A 93 -10.39 -17.18 5.23
N GLY A 94 -9.16 -17.25 4.75
CA GLY A 94 -8.85 -17.29 3.32
C GLY A 94 -8.80 -15.90 2.69
N GLU A 95 -8.09 -15.82 1.55
CA GLU A 95 -7.89 -14.59 0.78
C GLU A 95 -9.21 -14.06 0.23
N GLU A 96 -9.55 -12.80 0.53
CA GLU A 96 -10.44 -12.02 -0.31
C GLU A 96 -9.59 -11.00 -1.07
N GLN A 97 -9.23 -11.35 -2.31
CA GLN A 97 -8.58 -10.43 -3.24
C GLN A 97 -9.67 -9.67 -3.98
N THR A 98 -9.94 -8.42 -3.58
CA THR A 98 -10.84 -7.54 -4.33
C THR A 98 -10.01 -6.62 -5.22
N LEU A 99 -9.73 -7.07 -6.44
CA LEU A 99 -9.20 -6.23 -7.50
C LEU A 99 -10.32 -5.36 -8.08
N SER A 100 -10.61 -4.23 -7.43
CA SER A 100 -11.56 -3.25 -7.95
C SER A 100 -10.87 -2.32 -8.94
N ARG A 101 -11.10 -2.51 -10.24
CA ARG A 101 -10.83 -1.45 -11.23
C ARG A 101 -11.87 -0.35 -11.01
N ILE A 102 -11.46 0.83 -10.56
CA ILE A 102 -12.39 1.88 -10.13
C ILE A 102 -12.37 3.01 -11.15
N ASP A 103 -13.33 3.01 -12.06
CA ASP A 103 -13.51 4.14 -12.99
C ASP A 103 -14.46 5.22 -12.41
N ASP A 104 -15.33 4.93 -11.42
CA ASP A 104 -16.40 5.87 -11.00
C ASP A 104 -16.36 6.40 -9.54
N ASP A 105 -15.66 5.75 -8.59
CA ASP A 105 -15.57 6.21 -7.18
C ASP A 105 -14.13 6.26 -6.63
N PHE A 106 -13.17 6.52 -7.52
CA PHE A 106 -11.75 6.61 -7.16
C PHE A 106 -11.48 7.63 -6.04
N PRO A 107 -12.06 8.85 -6.02
CA PRO A 107 -11.79 9.83 -4.96
C PRO A 107 -12.30 9.42 -3.57
N GLY A 108 -13.46 8.75 -3.50
CA GLY A 108 -14.04 8.28 -2.25
C GLY A 108 -13.17 7.21 -1.60
N ILE A 109 -12.80 6.21 -2.39
CA ILE A 109 -11.96 5.09 -1.95
C ILE A 109 -10.53 5.56 -1.65
N PHE A 110 -9.97 6.47 -2.45
CA PHE A 110 -8.67 7.07 -2.16
C PHE A 110 -8.68 7.80 -0.80
N LYS A 111 -9.72 8.57 -0.51
CA LYS A 111 -9.86 9.28 0.77
C LYS A 111 -10.02 8.32 1.95
N GLU A 112 -10.79 7.24 1.78
CA GLU A 112 -10.96 6.19 2.79
C GLU A 112 -9.62 5.52 3.14
N ILE A 113 -8.81 5.21 2.13
CA ILE A 113 -7.53 4.49 2.28
C ILE A 113 -6.45 5.38 2.89
N PHE A 114 -6.25 6.58 2.32
CA PHE A 114 -5.11 7.43 2.63
C PHE A 114 -5.44 8.51 3.67
N GLY A 115 -6.72 8.68 4.04
CA GLY A 115 -7.17 9.72 4.97
C GLY A 115 -7.04 11.15 4.42
N ILE A 116 -6.70 11.29 3.13
CA ILE A 116 -6.48 12.56 2.45
C ILE A 116 -7.11 12.51 1.07
N GLU A 117 -7.57 13.66 0.59
CA GLU A 117 -8.20 13.74 -0.73
C GLU A 117 -7.18 13.56 -1.84
N GLU A 118 -7.56 12.81 -2.87
CA GLU A 118 -6.72 12.51 -4.03
C GLU A 118 -6.11 13.76 -4.68
N PRO A 119 -6.84 14.87 -4.91
CA PRO A 119 -6.24 16.08 -5.47
C PRO A 119 -5.20 16.72 -4.55
N SER A 120 -5.35 16.57 -3.22
CA SER A 120 -4.41 17.10 -2.23
C SER A 120 -3.15 16.26 -2.15
N TRP A 121 -3.31 14.93 -2.26
CA TRP A 121 -2.19 14.00 -2.35
C TRP A 121 -1.42 14.17 -3.66
N GLN A 122 -2.12 14.26 -4.80
CA GLN A 122 -1.51 14.51 -6.10
C GLN A 122 -0.73 15.82 -6.08
N LYS A 123 -1.29 16.92 -5.56
CA LYS A 123 -0.55 18.19 -5.42
C LYS A 123 0.74 18.05 -4.60
N LYS A 124 0.69 17.31 -3.49
CA LYS A 124 1.89 17.05 -2.65
C LYS A 124 2.91 16.18 -3.36
N GLN A 125 2.47 15.13 -4.07
CA GLN A 125 3.32 14.30 -4.91
C GLN A 125 3.94 15.12 -6.03
N THR A 126 3.16 15.89 -6.79
CA THR A 126 3.67 16.73 -7.90
C THR A 126 4.65 17.77 -7.40
N ALA A 127 4.38 18.43 -6.27
CA ALA A 127 5.31 19.39 -5.66
C ALA A 127 6.60 18.72 -5.16
N SER A 128 6.50 17.54 -4.52
CA SER A 128 7.67 16.79 -4.03
C SER A 128 8.47 16.17 -5.18
N PHE A 129 7.81 15.75 -6.24
CA PHE A 129 8.41 15.15 -7.44
C PHE A 129 9.10 16.22 -8.29
N GLN A 130 8.49 17.40 -8.46
CA GLN A 130 9.15 18.56 -9.09
C GLN A 130 10.33 19.09 -8.26
N ALA A 131 10.26 19.01 -6.93
CA ALA A 131 11.38 19.39 -6.06
C ALA A 131 12.55 18.39 -6.12
N TRP A 132 12.27 17.12 -6.42
CA TRP A 132 13.29 16.07 -6.54
C TRP A 132 13.88 15.94 -7.95
N PHE A 133 13.13 16.38 -8.97
CA PHE A 133 13.58 16.45 -10.36
C PHE A 133 13.30 17.85 -10.92
N PRO A 134 14.07 18.88 -10.51
CA PRO A 134 13.96 20.17 -11.16
C PRO A 134 14.31 19.97 -12.64
N SER A 135 13.40 20.37 -13.54
CA SER A 135 13.67 20.37 -14.98
C SER A 135 14.99 21.08 -15.22
N ALA A 136 16.02 20.37 -15.69
CA ALA A 136 17.24 20.98 -16.15
C ALA A 136 16.86 21.93 -17.31
N GLN A 137 17.09 23.24 -17.09
CA GLN A 137 17.11 24.23 -18.17
C GLN A 137 18.31 23.98 -19.09
#